data_AF-A0A978VU68-F1
#
_entry.id   AF-A0A978VU68-F1
#
_cell.length_a   1.000
_cell.length_b   1.000
_cell.length_c   1.000
_cell.angle_alpha   90.00
_cell.angle_beta   90.00
_cell.angle_gamma   90.00
#
_symmetry.space_group_name_H-M   'P 1'
#
loop_
_entity.id
_entity.type
_entity.pdbx_description
1 polymer ?
#
loop_
_entity_poly.entity_id
_entity_poly.type
_entity_poly.pdbx_seq_one_letter_code
_entity_poly.pdbx_strand_id
1 'polypeptide(L)'
;MESQDDEIVYIILDEHMYFTKAVATKLNLPTIILQTTSFATFIARFALLRLKVEGYIPSRDAISNEMVPKLHPLKFKDLPLPKSPHFKRAAQLVLDSYTIRNFSAVIWNTMDYLEQICLMQIQ
;
A
#
# COMPACT_ATOMS: atom_id res chain seq x y z
N MET A 1 -30.28 29.75 -16.02
CA MET A 1 -29.00 29.02 -15.95
C MET A 1 -29.27 27.84 -15.04
N GLU A 2 -29.59 26.70 -15.63
CA GLU A 2 -29.68 25.46 -14.87
C GLU A 2 -28.25 25.13 -14.42
N SER A 3 -28.03 25.07 -13.11
CA SER A 3 -26.83 24.45 -12.56
C SER A 3 -26.90 22.99 -12.99
N GLN A 4 -26.06 22.61 -13.95
CA GLN A 4 -25.88 21.23 -14.34
C GLN A 4 -25.32 20.50 -13.10
N ASP A 5 -26.21 19.79 -12.42
CA ASP A 5 -25.88 19.08 -11.18
C ASP A 5 -25.07 17.85 -11.61
N ASP A 6 -23.75 17.95 -11.54
CA ASP A 6 -22.86 16.88 -11.98
C ASP A 6 -23.05 15.65 -11.08
N GLU A 7 -23.64 14.59 -11.62
CA GLU A 7 -23.84 13.33 -10.90
C GLU A 7 -22.50 12.66 -10.60
N ILE A 8 -22.22 12.44 -9.32
CA ILE A 8 -21.02 11.71 -8.88
C ILE A 8 -21.31 10.21 -8.98
N VAL A 9 -20.61 9.52 -9.90
CA VAL A 9 -20.82 8.09 -10.18
C VAL A 9 -19.80 7.15 -9.52
N TYR A 10 -18.65 7.66 -9.07
CA TYR A 10 -17.64 6.90 -8.33
C TYR A 10 -16.69 7.81 -7.54
N ILE A 11 -15.93 7.22 -6.61
CA ILE A 11 -14.90 7.94 -5.85
C ILE A 11 -13.53 7.30 -6.09
N ILE A 12 -12.53 8.14 -6.42
CA ILE A 12 -11.11 7.76 -6.47
C ILE A 12 -10.45 8.21 -5.18
N LEU A 13 -9.74 7.31 -4.50
CA LEU A 13 -9.10 7.57 -3.21
C LEU A 13 -7.63 7.15 -3.24
N ASP A 14 -6.76 7.90 -2.59
CA ASP A 14 -5.41 7.43 -2.25
C ASP A 14 -5.48 6.25 -1.27
N GLU A 15 -4.54 5.31 -1.34
CA GLU A 15 -4.56 4.11 -0.49
C GLU A 15 -4.49 4.41 1.02
N HIS A 16 -3.84 5.51 1.43
CA HIS A 16 -3.76 5.93 2.83
C HIS A 16 -5.01 6.67 3.30
N MET A 17 -5.87 7.11 2.38
CA MET A 17 -7.17 7.71 2.71
C MET A 17 -8.24 6.65 3.00
N TYR A 18 -7.84 5.48 3.50
CA TYR A 18 -8.71 4.33 3.75
C TYR A 18 -9.94 4.67 4.60
N PHE A 19 -9.83 5.61 5.54
CA PHE A 19 -10.94 6.06 6.38
C PHE A 19 -12.11 6.66 5.57
N THR A 20 -11.85 7.20 4.38
CA THR A 20 -12.89 7.79 3.51
C THR A 20 -13.78 6.75 2.83
N LYS A 21 -13.39 5.46 2.85
CA LYS A 21 -14.26 4.38 2.35
C LYS A 21 -15.62 4.36 3.05
N ALA A 22 -15.67 4.70 4.34
CA ALA A 22 -16.93 4.79 5.07
C ALA A 22 -17.91 5.81 4.44
N VAL A 23 -17.38 6.88 3.86
CA VAL A 23 -18.16 7.88 3.12
C VAL A 23 -18.66 7.29 1.81
N ALA A 24 -17.77 6.65 1.03
CA ALA A 24 -18.15 6.01 -0.23
C ALA A 24 -19.26 4.95 -0.05
N THR A 25 -19.16 4.13 1.01
CA THR A 25 -20.17 3.13 1.36
C THR A 25 -21.51 3.79 1.73
N LYS A 26 -21.51 4.88 2.51
CA LYS A 26 -22.74 5.61 2.86
C LYS A 26 -23.43 6.23 1.65
N LEU A 27 -22.65 6.66 0.67
CA LEU A 27 -23.15 7.22 -0.60
C LEU A 27 -23.53 6.14 -1.62
N ASN A 28 -23.32 4.85 -1.31
CA ASN A 28 -23.52 3.73 -2.23
C ASN A 28 -22.74 3.89 -3.55
N LEU A 29 -21.54 4.49 -3.48
CA LEU A 29 -20.71 4.75 -4.65
C LEU A 29 -19.60 3.69 -4.80
N PRO A 30 -19.36 3.21 -6.03
CA PRO A 30 -18.16 2.45 -6.38
C PRO A 30 -16.89 3.21 -5.96
N THR A 31 -15.86 2.45 -5.60
CA THR A 31 -14.59 3.02 -5.14
C THR A 31 -13.44 2.46 -5.94
N ILE A 32 -12.58 3.34 -6.44
CA ILE A 32 -11.33 3.00 -7.12
C ILE A 32 -10.18 3.48 -6.24
N ILE A 33 -9.20 2.62 -5.97
CA ILE A 33 -7.99 3.04 -5.26
C ILE A 33 -6.96 3.52 -6.26
N LEU A 34 -6.34 4.66 -5.97
CA LEU A 34 -5.14 5.13 -6.62
C LEU A 34 -3.93 4.78 -5.75
N GLN A 35 -3.02 3.97 -6.28
CA GLN A 35 -1.72 3.71 -5.69
C GLN A 35 -0.75 4.77 -6.20
N THR A 36 -0.40 5.71 -5.33
CA THR A 36 0.50 6.83 -5.69
C THR A 36 1.98 6.43 -5.66
N THR A 37 2.28 5.26 -5.08
CA THR A 37 3.62 4.69 -5.00
C THR A 37 3.85 3.59 -6.03
N SER A 38 5.11 3.23 -6.23
CA SER A 38 5.51 2.17 -7.16
C SER A 38 5.02 0.78 -6.70
N PHE A 39 4.93 -0.15 -7.64
CA PHE A 39 4.57 -1.54 -7.33
C PHE A 39 5.62 -2.23 -6.46
N ALA A 40 6.91 -1.91 -6.64
CA ALA A 40 7.96 -2.37 -5.74
C ALA A 40 7.74 -1.93 -4.29
N THR A 41 7.21 -0.72 -4.07
CA THR A 41 6.86 -0.21 -2.74
C THR A 41 5.70 -1.01 -2.14
N PHE A 42 4.70 -1.36 -2.94
CA PHE A 42 3.60 -2.24 -2.53
C PHE A 42 4.12 -3.60 -2.04
N ILE A 43 5.01 -4.23 -2.82
CA ILE A 43 5.66 -5.50 -2.45
C ILE A 43 6.48 -5.36 -1.16
N ALA A 44 7.27 -4.31 -1.02
CA ALA A 44 8.07 -4.05 0.18
C ALA A 44 7.20 -3.85 1.44
N ARG A 45 6.01 -3.23 1.30
CA ARG A 45 5.03 -3.09 2.38
C ARG A 45 4.44 -4.44 2.80
N PHE A 46 4.28 -5.40 1.88
CA PHE A 46 3.88 -6.77 2.24
C PHE A 46 4.96 -7.47 3.08
N ALA A 47 6.24 -7.21 2.79
CA ALA A 47 7.36 -7.65 3.64
C ALA A 47 7.20 -7.16 5.07
N LEU A 48 6.89 -5.88 5.25
CA LEU A 48 6.67 -5.26 6.56
C LEU A 48 5.56 -5.96 7.34
N LEU A 49 4.44 -6.29 6.69
CA LEU A 49 3.36 -7.05 7.32
C LEU A 49 3.81 -8.46 7.74
N ARG A 50 4.55 -9.17 6.88
CA ARG A 50 5.10 -10.49 7.21
C ARG A 50 6.06 -10.42 8.41
N LEU A 51 6.99 -9.47 8.39
CA LEU A 51 7.96 -9.25 9.47
C LEU A 51 7.26 -8.90 10.80
N LYS A 52 6.17 -8.14 10.76
CA LYS A 52 5.34 -7.86 11.95
C LYS A 52 4.76 -9.15 12.54
N VAL A 53 4.26 -10.06 11.69
CA VAL A 53 3.71 -11.37 12.12
C VAL A 53 4.81 -12.28 12.67
N GLU A 54 6.00 -12.26 12.08
CA GLU A 54 7.16 -13.03 12.53
C GLU A 54 7.82 -12.44 13.81
N GLY A 55 7.31 -11.33 14.33
CA GLY A 55 7.83 -10.70 15.56
C GLY A 55 9.14 -9.94 15.39
N TYR A 56 9.53 -9.63 14.16
CA TYR A 56 10.73 -8.84 13.88
C TYR A 56 10.62 -7.42 14.46
N ILE A 57 11.66 -6.97 15.15
CA ILE A 57 11.76 -5.61 15.69
C ILE A 57 13.03 -4.98 15.11
N PRO A 58 12.92 -3.95 14.26
CA PRO A 58 14.10 -3.26 13.74
C PRO A 58 14.92 -2.68 14.88
N SER A 59 16.22 -2.96 14.91
CA SER A 59 17.14 -2.29 15.85
C SER A 59 17.25 -0.80 15.51
N ARG A 60 17.60 0.06 16.49
CA ARG A 60 17.73 1.52 16.26
C ARG A 60 18.90 1.88 15.33
N ASP A 61 19.94 1.04 15.31
CA ASP A 61 21.23 1.36 14.70
C ASP A 61 21.62 0.48 13.51
N ALA A 62 20.92 -0.64 13.27
CA ALA A 62 21.23 -1.53 12.16
C ALA A 62 19.95 -1.91 11.42
N ILE A 63 19.67 -1.19 10.33
CA ILE A 63 18.89 -1.81 9.25
C ILE A 63 19.87 -2.63 8.43
N SER A 64 19.68 -3.95 8.44
CA SER A 64 20.66 -4.93 7.97
C SER A 64 20.88 -4.86 6.45
N ASN A 65 22.11 -5.15 6.01
CA ASN A 65 22.43 -5.40 4.60
C ASN A 65 22.01 -6.81 4.15
N GLU A 66 21.48 -7.63 5.06
CA GLU A 66 20.92 -8.94 4.75
C GLU A 66 19.74 -8.85 3.78
N MET A 67 19.63 -9.86 2.92
CA MET A 67 18.54 -9.97 1.97
C MET A 67 17.22 -10.26 2.69
N VAL A 68 16.15 -9.64 2.22
CA VAL A 68 14.81 -9.97 2.70
C VAL A 68 14.37 -11.29 2.05
N PRO A 69 14.00 -12.32 2.83
CA PRO A 69 13.57 -13.59 2.26
C PRO A 69 12.42 -13.42 1.26
N LYS A 70 12.52 -14.08 0.11
CA LYS A 70 11.52 -14.06 -0.98
C LYS A 70 11.28 -12.69 -1.64
N LEU A 71 12.16 -11.71 -1.42
CA LEU A 71 12.01 -10.35 -1.94
C LEU A 71 13.30 -9.81 -2.57
N HIS A 72 14.01 -10.65 -3.31
CA HIS A 72 15.19 -10.23 -4.06
C HIS A 72 14.81 -9.12 -5.06
N PRO A 73 15.60 -8.03 -5.20
CA PRO A 73 16.92 -7.79 -4.61
C PRO A 73 16.92 -6.99 -3.29
N LEU A 74 15.76 -6.81 -2.63
CA LEU A 74 15.65 -5.94 -1.46
C LEU A 74 16.40 -6.49 -0.26
N LYS A 75 17.14 -5.60 0.41
CA LYS A 75 17.73 -5.80 1.73
C LYS A 75 16.83 -5.17 2.78
N PHE A 76 17.03 -5.55 4.04
CA PHE A 76 16.25 -4.95 5.14
C PHE A 76 16.37 -3.43 5.17
N LYS A 77 17.54 -2.88 4.82
CA LYS A 77 17.77 -1.43 4.71
C LYS A 77 17.01 -0.72 3.60
N ASP A 78 16.55 -1.45 2.59
CA ASP A 78 15.82 -0.91 1.45
C ASP A 78 14.31 -0.91 1.71
N LEU A 79 13.84 -1.63 2.73
CA LEU A 79 12.44 -1.63 3.13
C LEU A 79 12.06 -0.26 3.73
N PRO A 80 10.81 0.20 3.55
CA PRO A 80 10.31 1.45 4.12
C PRO A 80 10.02 1.29 5.63
N LEU A 81 11.02 0.83 6.38
CA LEU A 81 10.94 0.57 7.81
C LEU A 81 11.23 1.86 8.57
N PRO A 82 10.28 2.35 9.39
CA PRO A 82 10.64 3.34 10.38
C PRO A 82 11.56 2.69 11.42
N LYS A 83 12.48 3.49 11.97
CA LYS A 83 13.26 3.08 13.14
C LYS A 83 12.32 2.69 14.30
N SER A 84 12.78 1.77 15.14
CA SER A 84 12.12 1.51 16.43
C SER A 84 12.02 2.82 17.24
N PRO A 85 10.87 3.15 17.85
CA PRO A 85 9.71 2.29 18.14
C PRO A 85 8.53 2.37 17.14
N HIS A 86 8.67 3.09 16.02
CA HIS A 86 7.52 3.41 15.14
C HIS A 86 7.13 2.28 14.19
N PHE A 87 7.94 1.22 14.08
CA PHE A 87 7.67 0.04 13.23
C PHE A 87 6.25 -0.51 13.38
N LYS A 88 5.80 -0.75 14.62
CA LYS A 88 4.46 -1.31 14.88
C LYS A 88 3.35 -0.42 14.33
N ARG A 89 3.50 0.91 14.44
CA ARG A 89 2.53 1.88 13.91
C ARG A 89 2.54 1.90 12.39
N ALA A 90 3.71 1.91 11.76
CA ALA A 90 3.81 1.87 10.30
C ALA A 90 3.24 0.57 9.72
N ALA A 91 3.55 -0.57 10.34
CA ALA A 91 2.98 -1.85 9.93
C ALA A 91 1.47 -1.92 10.18
N GLN A 92 0.94 -1.18 11.16
CA GLN A 92 -0.51 -1.03 11.33
C GLN A 92 -1.12 -0.14 10.24
N LEU A 93 -0.52 1.01 9.93
CA LEU A 93 -0.97 1.89 8.84
C LEU A 93 -1.03 1.16 7.49
N VAL A 94 0.01 0.38 7.18
CA VAL A 94 0.06 -0.47 5.99
C VAL A 94 -1.05 -1.52 6.01
N LEU A 95 -1.32 -2.12 7.16
CA LEU A 95 -2.42 -3.08 7.27
C LEU A 95 -3.76 -2.37 7.02
N ASP A 96 -3.99 -1.22 7.62
CA ASP A 96 -5.23 -0.46 7.50
C ASP A 96 -5.48 0.01 6.05
N SER A 97 -4.44 0.43 5.32
CA SER A 97 -4.53 0.81 3.90
C SER A 97 -4.94 -0.34 2.98
N TYR A 98 -4.63 -1.59 3.34
CA TYR A 98 -4.96 -2.78 2.54
C TYR A 98 -6.09 -3.64 3.10
N THR A 99 -6.57 -3.36 4.32
CA THR A 99 -7.66 -4.12 4.95
C THR A 99 -9.01 -3.77 4.36
N ILE A 100 -9.13 -2.65 3.65
CA ILE A 100 -10.35 -2.36 2.92
C ILE A 100 -10.55 -3.38 1.81
N ARG A 101 -11.61 -4.16 1.98
CA ARG A 101 -12.16 -5.04 0.96
C ARG A 101 -13.27 -4.28 0.23
N ASN A 102 -13.53 -4.66 -1.03
CA ASN A 102 -14.62 -4.14 -1.87
C ASN A 102 -14.31 -2.79 -2.54
N PHE A 103 -13.18 -2.73 -3.25
CA PHE A 103 -12.96 -1.75 -4.31
C PHE A 103 -13.38 -2.33 -5.66
N SER A 104 -13.84 -1.46 -6.55
CA SER A 104 -14.22 -1.84 -7.91
C SER A 104 -12.98 -1.98 -8.81
N ALA A 105 -11.93 -1.20 -8.55
CA ALA A 105 -10.66 -1.26 -9.28
C ALA A 105 -9.51 -0.65 -8.47
N VAL A 106 -8.28 -0.90 -8.94
CA VAL A 106 -7.04 -0.27 -8.47
C VAL A 106 -6.32 0.33 -9.67
N ILE A 107 -5.95 1.60 -9.59
CA ILE A 107 -5.08 2.30 -10.52
C ILE A 107 -3.67 2.26 -9.94
N TRP A 108 -2.77 1.60 -10.64
CA TRP A 108 -1.35 1.61 -10.31
C TRP A 108 -0.66 2.71 -11.10
N ASN A 109 -0.01 3.65 -10.42
CA ASN A 109 0.83 4.66 -11.07
C ASN A 109 2.19 4.07 -11.47
N THR A 110 2.16 3.10 -12.38
CA THR A 110 3.34 2.41 -12.91
C THR A 110 3.09 1.92 -14.33
N MET A 111 4.08 1.30 -14.94
CA MET A 111 3.99 0.67 -16.26
C MET A 111 4.81 -0.61 -16.32
N ASP A 112 4.40 -1.55 -17.18
CA ASP A 112 5.03 -2.88 -17.28
C ASP A 112 6.54 -2.81 -17.53
N TYR A 113 6.98 -1.93 -18.43
CA TYR A 113 8.41 -1.78 -18.75
C TYR A 113 9.25 -1.26 -17.58
N LEU A 114 8.66 -0.51 -16.64
CA LEU A 114 9.35 0.05 -15.48
C LEU A 114 9.51 -0.98 -14.37
N GLU A 115 8.50 -1.81 -14.14
CA GLU A 115 8.44 -2.71 -12.97
C GLU A 115 8.11 -4.16 -13.33
N GLN A 116 8.45 -4.62 -14.54
CA GLN A 116 8.13 -5.96 -15.07
C GLN A 116 8.41 -7.09 -14.08
N ILE A 117 9.61 -7.08 -13.48
CA ILE A 117 10.05 -8.11 -12.52
C ILE A 117 9.14 -8.13 -11.29
N CYS A 118 8.71 -6.96 -10.82
CA CYS A 118 7.84 -6.84 -9.64
C CYS A 118 6.41 -7.28 -9.99
N LEU A 119 5.88 -6.86 -11.14
CA LEU A 119 4.53 -7.20 -11.59
C LEU A 119 4.35 -8.71 -11.81
N MET A 120 5.38 -9.41 -12.30
CA MET A 120 5.41 -10.87 -12.43
C MET A 120 5.32 -11.64 -11.10
N GLN A 121 5.50 -10.98 -9.94
CA GLN A 121 5.39 -11.66 -8.64
C GLN A 121 3.94 -11.85 -8.18
N ILE A 122 2.97 -11.22 -8.84
CA ILE A 122 1.55 -11.17 -8.43
C ILE A 122 0.60 -11.69 -9.51
N GLN A 123 1.07 -11.83 -10.76
CA GLN A 123 0.34 -12.47 -11.86
C GLN A 123 0.46 -14.00 -11.80
#